data_AF-H7FS20-F1
#
_entry.id   AF-H7FS20-F1
#
_cell.length_a   1.000
_cell.length_b   1.000
_cell.length_c   1.000
_cell.angle_alpha   90.00
_cell.angle_beta   90.00
_cell.angle_gamma   90.00
#
_symmetry.space_group_name_H-M   'P 1'
#
loop_
_entity.id
_entity.type
_entity.pdbx_description
1 polymer ?
#
loop_
_entity_poly.entity_id
_entity_poly.type
_entity_poly.pdbx_seq_one_letter_code
_entity_poly.pdbx_strand_id
1 'polypeptide(L)' 'MTKSFEEFEVYKKGSQLAKLIFKLLECKAFEKEFGFQNQIKRAVISITNNIAEGSEYNSNKQLIKYLNSKNVK' A
#
# COMPACT_ATOMS: atom_id res chain seq x y z
N MET A 1 23.88 -7.81 -3.89
CA MET A 1 23.02 -6.62 -3.75
C MET A 1 21.62 -7.12 -3.49
N THR A 2 21.07 -6.87 -2.29
CA THR A 2 19.66 -7.17 -1.98
C THR A 2 18.80 -6.31 -2.91
N LYS A 3 17.79 -6.90 -3.57
CA LYS A 3 16.89 -6.12 -4.43
C LYS A 3 16.17 -5.06 -3.61
N SER A 4 16.11 -3.84 -4.13
CA SER A 4 15.31 -2.77 -3.52
C SER A 4 13.83 -3.12 -3.60
N PHE A 5 13.01 -2.70 -2.64
CA PHE A 5 11.57 -3.00 -2.63
C PHE A 5 10.84 -2.43 -3.85
N GLU A 6 11.37 -1.36 -4.45
CA GLU A 6 10.86 -0.75 -5.66
C GLU A 6 10.89 -1.70 -6.86
N GLU A 7 11.76 -2.72 -6.83
CA GLU A 7 11.80 -3.75 -7.86
C GLU A 7 10.72 -4.82 -7.68
N PHE A 8 10.06 -4.90 -6.51
CA PHE A 8 9.06 -5.91 -6.24
C PHE A 8 7.81 -5.66 -7.09
N GLU A 9 7.33 -6.69 -7.79
CA GLU A 9 6.12 -6.59 -8.62
C GLU A 9 4.89 -6.19 -7.79
N VAL A 10 4.81 -6.65 -6.54
CA VAL A 10 3.73 -6.25 -5.62
C VAL A 10 3.80 -4.76 -5.26
N TYR A 11 5.01 -4.19 -5.10
CA TYR A 11 5.18 -2.75 -4.86
C TYR A 11 4.73 -1.96 -6.08
N LYS A 12 5.18 -2.33 -7.29
CA LYS A 12 4.77 -1.67 -8.55
C LYS A 12 3.26 -1.67 -8.74
N LYS A 13 2.61 -2.81 -8.49
CA LYS A 13 1.14 -2.93 -8.53
C LYS A 13 0.47 -2.05 -7.48
N GLY A 14 1.00 -2.01 -6.26
CA GLY A 14 0.52 -1.11 -5.20
C GLY A 14 0.62 0.37 -5.58
N SER A 15 1.76 0.79 -6.15
CA SER A 15 1.96 2.16 -6.64
C SER A 15 1.02 2.50 -7.79
N GLN A 16 0.77 1.55 -8.71
CA GLN A 16 -0.21 1.74 -9.79
C GLN A 16 -1.64 1.87 -9.25
N LEU A 17 -2.01 1.05 -8.27
CA LEU A 17 -3.30 1.16 -7.58
C LEU A 17 -3.47 2.54 -6.92
N ALA A 18 -2.43 3.03 -6.22
CA ALA A 18 -2.47 4.37 -5.63
C ALA A 18 -2.75 5.46 -6.68
N LYS A 19 -2.07 5.42 -7.83
CA LYS A 19 -2.33 6.36 -8.94
C LYS A 19 -3.77 6.31 -9.43
N LEU A 20 -4.31 5.10 -9.62
CA LEU A 20 -5.69 4.91 -10.08
C LEU A 20 -6.71 5.44 -9.06
N ILE A 21 -6.50 5.16 -7.77
CA ILE A 21 -7.36 5.64 -6.70
C ILE A 21 -7.33 7.17 -6.59
N PHE A 22 -6.14 7.78 -6.65
CA PHE A 22 -6.03 9.25 -6.62
C PHE A 22 -6.81 9.88 -7.78
N LYS A 23 -6.66 9.34 -9.00
CA LYS A 23 -7.43 9.79 -10.17
C LYS A 23 -8.93 9.56 -10.03
N LEU A 24 -9.35 8.44 -9.42
CA LEU A 24 -10.77 8.17 -9.17
C LEU A 24 -11.38 9.21 -8.22
N LEU A 25 -10.64 9.61 -7.18
CA LEU A 25 -11.09 10.57 -6.17
C LEU A 25 -11.16 12.01 -6.68
N GLU A 26 -10.62 12.30 -7.87
CA GLU A 26 -10.76 13.61 -8.53
C GLU A 26 -12.15 13.81 -9.16
N CYS A 27 -13.00 12.79 -9.19
CA CYS A 27 -14.33 12.91 -9.79
C CYS A 27 -15.26 13.80 -8.93
N LYS A 28 -16.22 14.47 -9.60
CA LYS A 28 -17.17 15.39 -8.94
C LYS A 28 -17.98 14.74 -7.81
N ALA A 29 -18.21 13.43 -7.87
CA ALA A 29 -18.95 12.72 -6.82
C ALA A 29 -18.24 12.74 -5.46
N PHE A 30 -16.92 12.89 -5.44
CA PHE A 30 -16.13 12.93 -4.21
C PHE A 30 -15.69 14.34 -3.81
N GLU A 31 -15.99 15.38 -4.61
CA GLU A 31 -15.45 16.74 -4.45
C GLU A 31 -15.68 17.34 -3.06
N LYS A 32 -16.80 16.99 -2.40
CA LYS A 32 -17.15 17.46 -1.05
C LYS A 32 -16.88 16.42 0.06
N GLU A 33 -16.46 15.22 -0.31
CA GLU A 33 -16.24 14.09 0.58
C GLU A 33 -14.81 14.05 1.14
N PHE A 34 -14.32 15.18 1.65
CA PHE A 34 -12.91 15.36 2.03
C PHE A 34 -12.41 14.31 3.05
N GLY A 35 -13.24 13.99 4.05
CA GLY A 35 -12.92 12.98 5.06
C GLY A 35 -12.76 11.58 4.47
N PHE A 36 -13.69 11.19 3.58
CA PHE A 36 -13.64 9.91 2.88
C PHE A 36 -12.43 9.84 1.94
N GLN A 37 -12.21 10.88 1.12
CA GLN A 37 -11.03 10.96 0.25
C GLN A 37 -9.74 10.76 1.04
N ASN A 38 -9.60 11.43 2.19
CA ASN A 38 -8.40 11.33 3.02
C ASN A 38 -8.21 9.91 3.59
N GLN A 39 -9.29 9.26 4.03
CA GLN A 39 -9.22 7.87 4.51
C GLN A 39 -8.76 6.92 3.41
N ILE A 40 -9.33 7.03 2.21
CA ILE A 40 -8.98 6.18 1.07
C ILE A 40 -7.54 6.44 0.60
N LYS A 41 -7.11 7.70 0.49
CA LYS A 41 -5.73 8.07 0.12
C LYS A 41 -4.72 7.49 1.12
N ARG A 42 -4.99 7.59 2.42
CA ARG A 42 -4.13 7.01 3.46
C ARG A 42 -4.10 5.48 3.40
N ALA A 43 -5.25 4.84 3.18
CA ALA A 43 -5.36 3.39 3.08
C ALA A 43 -4.52 2.85 1.91
N VAL A 44 -4.63 3.46 0.72
CA VAL A 44 -3.89 2.99 -0.46
C VAL A 44 -2.38 3.22 -0.34
N ILE A 45 -1.94 4.35 0.24
CA ILE A 45 -0.52 4.61 0.52
C ILE A 45 0.03 3.63 1.56
N SER A 46 -0.78 3.23 2.54
CA SER A 46 -0.36 2.27 3.56
C SER A 46 0.10 0.96 2.94
N ILE A 47 -0.48 0.52 1.82
CA ILE A 47 -0.08 -0.72 1.13
C ILE A 47 1.40 -0.66 0.70
N THR A 48 1.80 0.39 -0.01
CA THR A 48 3.19 0.54 -0.47
C THR A 48 4.16 0.73 0.69
N ASN A 49 3.76 1.47 1.73
CA ASN A 49 4.58 1.67 2.92
C ASN A 49 4.83 0.35 3.67
N ASN A 50 3.81 -0.50 3.82
CA ASN A 50 3.96 -1.82 4.44
C ASN A 50 4.86 -2.76 3.63
N ILE A 51 4.89 -2.62 2.30
CA ILE A 51 5.81 -3.41 1.46
C ILE A 51 7.25 -2.93 1.63
N ALA A 52 7.46 -1.60 1.67
CA ALA A 52 8.77 -1.01 1.90
C ALA A 52 9.31 -1.39 3.29
N GLU A 53 8.52 -1.16 4.35
CA GLU A 53 8.85 -1.58 5.72
C GLU A 53 9.09 -3.09 5.80
N GLY A 54 8.22 -3.87 5.14
CA GLY A 54 8.32 -5.32 4.99
C GLY A 54 9.65 -5.80 4.40
N SER A 55 10.22 -5.02 3.48
CA SER A 55 11.47 -5.35 2.77
C SER A 55 12.72 -5.14 3.61
N GLU A 56 12.65 -4.27 4.62
CA GLU A 56 13.75 -4.00 5.55
C GLU A 56 13.90 -5.12 6.61
N TYR A 57 12.87 -5.96 6.79
CA TYR A 57 12.96 -7.14 7.62
C TYR A 57 13.79 -8.23 6.93
N ASN A 58 15.08 -8.28 7.28
CA ASN A 58 16.12 -9.20 6.81
C ASN A 58 15.87 -10.71 7.03
N SER A 59 14.64 -11.16 7.33
CA SER A 59 14.30 -12.57 7.50
C SER A 59 12.88 -12.87 7.04
N ASN A 60 12.77 -13.81 6.10
CA ASN A 60 11.49 -14.41 5.67
C ASN A 60 10.57 -14.78 6.85
N LYS A 61 11.12 -15.13 8.03
CA LYS A 61 10.31 -15.46 9.22
C LYS A 61 9.52 -14.27 9.78
N GLN A 62 10.09 -13.07 9.78
CA GLN A 62 9.39 -11.87 10.29
C GLN A 62 8.33 -11.40 9.29
N LEU A 63 8.64 -11.42 7.99
CA LEU A 63 7.67 -11.15 6.93
C LEU A 63 6.49 -12.13 6.97
N ILE A 64 6.76 -13.45 7.07
CA ILE A 64 5.70 -14.47 7.21
C ILE A 64 4.86 -14.23 8.48
N LYS A 65 5.48 -13.88 9.61
CA LYS A 65 4.77 -13.58 10.86
C LYS A 65 3.88 -12.34 10.73
N TYR A 66 4.37 -11.29 10.07
CA TYR A 66 3.61 -10.06 9.81
C TYR A 66 2.44 -10.28 8.85
N LEU A 67 2.65 -11.04 7.78
CA LEU A 67 1.60 -11.38 6.82
C LEU A 67 0.55 -12.32 7.44
N ASN A 68 0.98 -13.30 8.25
CA ASN A 68 0.06 -14.20 8.93
C ASN A 68 -0.74 -13.52 10.05
N SER A 69 -0.19 -12.50 10.72
CA SER A 69 -0.92 -11.80 11.79
C SER A 69 -2.02 -10.88 11.25
N LYS A 70 -2.03 -10.55 9.95
CA LYS A 70 -3.08 -9.76 9.30
C LYS A 70 -4.11 -10.58 8.52
N ASN A 71 -4.03 -11.91 8.56
CA ASN A 71 -5.11 -12.77 8.09
C ASN A 71 -6.19 -12.89 9.18
N VAL A 72 -7.23 -12.07 9.02
CA VAL A 72 -8.64 -12.31 9.37
C VAL A 72 -8.88 -12.98 10.72
N LYS A 73 -9.23 -12.17 11.72
CA LYS A 73 -10.50 -12.40 12.42
C LYS A 73 -11.50 -11.37 11.92
#